data_AF-A0A8H6SSB1-F1
#
_entry.id   AF-A0A8H6SSB1-F1
#
_cell.length_a   1.000
_cell.length_b   1.000
_cell.length_c   1.000
_cell.angle_alpha   90.00
_cell.angle_beta   90.00
_cell.angle_gamma   90.00
#
_symmetry.space_group_name_H-M   'P 1'
#
loop_
_entity.id
_entity.type
_entity.pdbx_description
1 polymer ?
#
loop_
_entity_poly.entity_id
_entity_poly.type
_entity_poly.pdbx_seq_one_letter_code
_entity_poly.pdbx_strand_id
1 'polypeptide(L)'
;MSTLRVLSRAVPGFGLRVRGAATLSRFTLVVTTRRNLTSTTRLAFPAAARKPAVKPKAEKKPAKAQATGTKATKTEESKARKTATTKVATKAPKTKTAKPTAKRVITTKKNDKGGKTLPKKPILANKVPKSLYPPRYGPGSFSLYYTETGNPNLPTVKRVLAAAAVWRQLPESEKQVYIERSNELKRQARIARDKWFEETDPAILRRINAQRKAKNKKRIHNRSEERKRPLNPYLLFSAQYRAENPSIYAKSFNEVGKDVGAAWKALDALKREAC
;
A
#
# COMPACT_ATOMS: atom_id res chain seq x y z
N MET A 1 -63.58 -20.27 12.47
CA MET A 1 -63.22 -21.38 11.59
C MET A 1 -62.32 -20.85 10.49
N SER A 2 -60.99 -20.95 10.64
CA SER A 2 -60.00 -20.46 9.66
C SER A 2 -59.27 -21.66 9.07
N THR A 3 -59.41 -21.83 7.75
CA THR A 3 -58.87 -22.96 6.99
C THR A 3 -57.40 -22.72 6.64
N LEU A 4 -56.53 -23.57 7.21
CA LEU A 4 -55.12 -23.66 6.86
C LEU A 4 -54.97 -24.32 5.49
N ARG A 5 -54.54 -23.55 4.48
CA ARG A 5 -54.10 -24.09 3.18
C ARG A 5 -52.61 -24.45 3.26
N VAL A 6 -52.33 -25.74 3.34
CA VAL A 6 -51.00 -26.33 3.16
C VAL A 6 -50.73 -26.45 1.66
N LEU A 7 -49.74 -25.72 1.15
CA LEU A 7 -49.24 -25.85 -0.22
C LEU A 7 -47.95 -26.68 -0.21
N SER A 8 -48.09 -27.98 -0.50
CA SER A 8 -46.99 -28.88 -0.79
C SER A 8 -46.36 -28.52 -2.14
N ARG A 9 -45.12 -28.04 -2.14
CA ARG A 9 -44.32 -27.85 -3.35
C ARG A 9 -43.52 -29.12 -3.65
N ALA A 10 -43.85 -29.76 -4.77
CA ALA A 10 -43.08 -30.85 -5.36
C ALA A 10 -41.70 -30.35 -5.81
N VAL A 11 -40.65 -31.08 -5.44
CA VAL A 11 -39.26 -30.85 -5.86
C VAL A 11 -39.00 -31.69 -7.12
N PRO A 12 -38.60 -31.09 -8.26
CA PRO A 12 -38.21 -31.87 -9.43
C PRO A 12 -36.81 -32.46 -9.24
N GLY A 13 -36.70 -33.77 -9.44
CA GLY A 13 -35.47 -34.54 -9.37
C GLY A 13 -34.47 -34.13 -10.47
N PHE A 14 -33.25 -33.78 -10.04
CA PHE A 14 -32.11 -33.60 -10.92
C PHE A 14 -31.48 -34.95 -11.24
N GLY A 15 -31.71 -35.45 -12.45
CA GLY A 15 -30.99 -36.60 -12.99
C GLY A 15 -29.54 -36.24 -13.31
N LEU A 16 -28.59 -36.85 -12.61
CA LEU A 16 -27.18 -36.84 -12.98
C LEU A 16 -26.97 -37.67 -14.25
N ARG A 17 -26.60 -37.02 -15.36
CA ARG A 17 -25.93 -37.69 -16.49
C ARG A 17 -24.43 -37.50 -16.35
N VAL A 18 -23.75 -38.55 -15.88
CA VAL A 18 -22.30 -38.70 -15.99
C VAL A 18 -22.00 -39.14 -17.42
N ARG A 19 -21.37 -38.27 -18.22
CA ARG A 19 -20.71 -38.67 -19.48
C ARG A 19 -19.22 -38.51 -19.29
N GLY A 20 -18.54 -39.62 -19.06
CA GLY A 20 -17.10 -39.74 -19.22
C GLY A 20 -16.75 -39.66 -20.71
N ALA A 21 -15.76 -38.84 -21.03
CA ALA A 21 -15.05 -38.90 -22.30
C ALA A 21 -13.55 -38.83 -21.98
N ALA A 22 -12.88 -39.96 -22.13
CA ALA A 22 -11.44 -40.07 -22.07
C ALA A 22 -10.86 -39.45 -23.35
N THR A 23 -10.11 -38.36 -23.21
CA THR A 23 -9.28 -37.82 -24.28
C THR A 23 -7.81 -38.09 -23.98
N LEU A 24 -7.25 -39.04 -24.72
CA LEU A 24 -5.81 -39.32 -24.81
C LEU A 24 -5.08 -38.08 -25.31
N SER A 25 -4.34 -37.41 -24.42
CA SER A 25 -3.51 -36.26 -24.78
C SER A 25 -2.17 -36.75 -25.35
N ARG A 26 -1.97 -36.47 -26.64
CA ARG A 26 -0.74 -36.71 -27.38
C ARG A 26 0.37 -35.80 -26.82
N PHE A 27 1.41 -36.42 -26.26
CA PHE A 27 2.67 -35.74 -25.97
C PHE A 27 3.29 -35.25 -27.28
N THR A 28 3.33 -33.93 -27.47
CA THR A 28 4.13 -33.29 -28.52
C THR A 28 5.50 -32.95 -27.93
N LEU A 29 6.54 -33.55 -28.51
CA LEU A 29 7.95 -33.24 -28.24
C LEU A 29 8.22 -31.77 -28.57
N VAL A 30 8.42 -30.95 -27.53
CA VAL A 30 8.88 -29.57 -27.69
C VAL A 30 10.37 -29.61 -28.01
N VAL A 31 10.70 -29.48 -29.29
CA VAL A 31 12.06 -29.25 -29.77
C VAL A 31 12.57 -27.92 -29.21
N THR A 32 13.52 -28.01 -28.29
CA THR A 32 14.20 -26.86 -27.69
C THR A 32 15.21 -26.29 -28.67
N THR A 33 14.78 -25.33 -29.49
CA THR A 33 15.69 -24.52 -30.31
C THR A 33 16.50 -23.61 -29.39
N ARG A 34 17.79 -23.94 -29.24
CA ARG A 34 18.77 -23.14 -28.52
C ARG A 34 18.91 -21.78 -29.21
N ARG A 35 18.51 -20.70 -28.53
CA ARG A 35 18.82 -19.33 -28.96
C ARG A 35 20.31 -19.08 -28.77
N ASN A 36 21.04 -19.04 -29.88
CA ASN A 36 22.39 -18.51 -29.92
C ASN A 36 22.34 -17.00 -29.58
N LEU A 37 22.88 -16.64 -28.42
CA LEU A 37 23.12 -15.25 -28.00
C LEU A 37 24.35 -14.73 -28.77
N THR A 38 24.14 -14.24 -29.98
CA THR A 38 25.18 -13.55 -30.73
C THR A 38 25.41 -12.14 -30.19
N SER A 39 26.66 -11.89 -29.79
CA SER A 39 27.38 -10.63 -29.93
C SER A 39 26.69 -9.35 -29.43
N THR A 40 26.96 -8.99 -28.17
CA THR A 40 26.85 -7.59 -27.75
C THR A 40 28.06 -6.81 -28.30
N THR A 41 27.83 -6.02 -29.35
CA THR A 41 28.79 -5.01 -29.80
C THR A 41 28.99 -4.00 -28.68
N ARG A 42 30.20 -3.96 -28.12
CA ARG A 42 30.63 -2.93 -27.18
C ARG A 42 30.61 -1.58 -27.89
N LEU A 43 29.56 -0.79 -27.68
CA LEU A 43 29.61 0.64 -27.93
C LEU A 43 30.61 1.25 -26.95
N ALA A 44 31.81 1.55 -27.45
CA ALA A 44 32.82 2.31 -26.74
C ALA A 44 32.30 3.74 -26.55
N PHE A 45 31.89 4.07 -25.33
CA PHE A 45 31.63 5.45 -24.94
C PHE A 45 32.97 6.13 -24.68
N PRO A 46 33.30 7.27 -25.34
CA PRO A 46 34.53 8.00 -25.05
C PRO A 46 34.51 8.46 -23.59
N ALA A 47 35.59 8.13 -22.88
CA ALA A 47 35.78 8.43 -21.48
C ALA A 47 35.89 9.95 -21.27
N ALA A 48 34.80 10.58 -20.84
CA ALA A 48 34.87 11.91 -20.26
C ALA A 48 35.68 11.84 -18.96
N ALA A 49 36.84 12.49 -18.95
CA ALA A 49 37.79 12.57 -17.85
C ALA A 49 37.10 12.87 -16.50
N ARG A 50 37.07 11.86 -15.62
CA ARG A 50 36.63 12.02 -14.24
C ARG A 50 37.79 12.55 -13.41
N LYS A 51 37.65 13.78 -12.92
CA LYS A 51 38.51 14.35 -11.87
C LYS A 51 38.40 13.50 -10.59
N PRO A 52 39.50 13.25 -9.86
CA PRO A 52 39.46 12.52 -8.60
C PRO A 52 38.92 13.42 -7.49
N ALA A 53 37.87 12.99 -6.80
CA ALA A 53 37.44 13.62 -5.56
C ALA A 53 36.95 12.54 -4.59
N VAL A 54 37.86 12.12 -3.72
CA VAL A 54 37.57 11.29 -2.54
C VAL A 54 37.59 12.20 -1.31
N LYS A 55 36.69 11.86 -0.36
CA LYS A 55 36.62 12.22 1.07
C LYS A 55 35.75 13.45 1.44
N PRO A 56 35.24 13.52 2.68
CA PRO A 56 34.28 12.58 3.29
C PRO A 56 33.00 13.32 3.75
N LYS A 57 31.92 12.55 3.92
CA LYS A 57 30.57 13.03 4.24
C LYS A 57 30.43 13.24 5.76
N ALA A 58 30.53 14.49 6.21
CA ALA A 58 30.21 14.90 7.58
C ALA A 58 28.71 15.26 7.73
N GLU A 59 28.25 15.14 8.97
CA GLU A 59 26.88 14.98 9.43
C GLU A 59 25.93 16.16 9.21
N LYS A 60 24.66 15.83 8.93
CA LYS A 60 23.53 16.75 8.96
C LYS A 60 23.04 16.93 10.40
N LYS A 61 23.02 18.19 10.88
CA LYS A 61 22.23 18.62 12.04
C LYS A 61 20.80 19.04 11.65
N PRO A 62 19.83 18.97 12.59
CA PRO A 62 18.40 18.96 12.33
C PRO A 62 17.78 20.33 12.07
N ALA A 63 16.70 20.33 11.28
CA ALA A 63 15.93 21.51 10.94
C ALA A 63 14.97 21.92 12.08
N LYS A 64 14.86 23.24 12.20
CA LYS A 64 14.09 24.06 13.13
C LYS A 64 12.61 23.70 13.22
N ALA A 65 12.10 23.72 14.45
CA ALA A 65 10.70 23.64 14.82
C ALA A 65 9.88 24.82 14.27
N GLN A 66 8.66 24.55 13.82
CA GLN A 66 7.60 25.53 13.66
C GLN A 66 6.56 25.32 14.76
N ALA A 67 6.26 26.42 15.44
CA ALA A 67 5.28 26.53 16.49
C ALA A 67 3.86 26.54 15.90
N THR A 68 2.98 25.73 16.47
CA THR A 68 1.53 25.93 16.44
C THR A 68 1.03 25.75 17.86
N GLY A 69 0.52 26.84 18.42
CA GLY A 69 0.00 26.89 19.78
C GLY A 69 -1.32 26.14 19.88
N THR A 70 -1.44 25.37 20.96
CA THR A 70 -2.73 24.83 21.41
C THR A 70 -2.90 25.22 22.86
N LYS A 71 -3.98 25.98 23.07
CA LYS A 71 -4.51 26.45 24.35
C LYS A 71 -4.90 25.23 25.18
N ALA A 72 -4.31 25.07 26.37
CA ALA A 72 -4.71 24.03 27.32
C ALA A 72 -4.88 24.63 28.72
N THR A 73 -5.99 24.21 29.29
CA THR A 73 -6.60 24.49 30.58
C THR A 73 -5.75 23.98 31.76
N LYS A 74 -5.87 24.72 32.88
CA LYS A 74 -5.43 24.49 34.29
C LYS A 74 -4.97 23.07 34.67
N THR A 75 -3.77 22.85 35.21
CA THR A 75 -3.21 23.13 36.58
C THR A 75 -3.48 22.01 37.58
N GLU A 76 -2.43 21.27 37.95
CA GLU A 76 -2.01 20.88 39.33
C GLU A 76 -0.67 20.10 39.21
N GLU A 77 0.46 20.76 39.48
CA GLU A 77 1.30 20.64 40.69
C GLU A 77 2.03 19.30 40.89
N SER A 78 3.36 19.29 40.72
CA SER A 78 4.28 19.26 41.87
C SER A 78 5.77 19.11 41.50
N LYS A 79 6.58 19.93 42.20
CA LYS A 79 7.95 19.71 42.74
C LYS A 79 9.16 19.56 41.80
N ALA A 80 9.74 20.73 41.53
CA ALA A 80 11.11 21.15 41.89
C ALA A 80 12.21 20.10 42.15
N ARG A 81 13.32 20.21 41.38
CA ARG A 81 14.69 20.08 41.92
C ARG A 81 15.66 20.96 41.13
N LYS A 82 16.39 21.82 41.86
CA LYS A 82 17.41 22.77 41.39
C LYS A 82 18.81 22.12 41.37
N THR A 83 19.74 22.90 40.79
CA THR A 83 21.23 22.87 40.82
C THR A 83 21.90 21.98 39.76
N ALA A 84 23.01 22.35 39.10
CA ALA A 84 24.00 23.39 39.34
C ALA A 84 24.62 23.92 38.02
N THR A 85 25.03 25.18 38.10
CA THR A 85 25.76 26.00 37.13
C THR A 85 27.21 25.52 36.94
N THR A 86 27.68 25.41 35.70
CA THR A 86 29.13 25.43 35.40
C THR A 86 29.40 26.30 34.17
N LYS A 87 30.04 27.45 34.42
CA LYS A 87 30.59 28.38 33.44
C LYS A 87 31.73 27.70 32.68
N VAL A 88 31.68 27.70 31.35
CA VAL A 88 32.85 27.41 30.51
C VAL A 88 33.02 28.51 29.47
N ALA A 89 34.27 28.92 29.33
CA ALA A 89 34.80 30.10 28.68
C ALA A 89 34.38 30.32 27.22
N THR A 90 34.04 31.58 26.95
CA THR A 90 33.91 32.23 25.66
C THR A 90 35.23 32.19 24.88
N LYS A 91 35.27 31.45 23.77
CA LYS A 91 36.30 31.63 22.74
C LYS A 91 35.77 32.49 21.60
N ALA A 92 36.53 33.53 21.28
CA ALA A 92 36.24 34.53 20.26
C ALA A 92 36.01 33.92 18.86
N PRO A 93 34.98 34.36 18.10
CA PRO A 93 34.80 33.94 16.72
C PRO A 93 35.79 34.71 15.81
N LYS A 94 36.75 33.98 15.22
CA LYS A 94 37.57 34.49 14.12
C LYS A 94 36.68 34.71 12.90
N THR A 95 36.60 35.96 12.47
CA THR A 95 36.02 36.43 11.21
C THR A 95 36.65 35.69 10.02
N LYS A 96 35.88 34.80 9.40
CA LYS A 96 36.22 34.25 8.08
C LYS A 96 35.42 35.02 7.03
N THR A 97 36.15 35.77 6.22
CA THR A 97 35.68 36.44 5.01
C THR A 97 34.92 35.46 4.12
N ALA A 98 33.64 35.74 3.92
CA ALA A 98 32.75 34.97 3.07
C ALA A 98 33.19 35.11 1.61
N LYS A 99 33.57 33.99 0.99
CA LYS A 99 33.73 33.90 -0.46
C LYS A 99 32.33 34.06 -1.09
N PRO A 100 32.12 34.95 -2.07
CA PRO A 100 30.81 35.11 -2.70
C PRO A 100 30.44 33.82 -3.43
N THR A 101 29.47 33.08 -2.88
CA THR A 101 28.83 32.00 -3.61
C THR A 101 27.97 32.63 -4.70
N ALA A 102 28.37 32.41 -5.95
CA ALA A 102 27.61 32.80 -7.12
C ALA A 102 26.15 32.35 -6.95
N LYS A 103 25.25 33.32 -6.75
CA LYS A 103 23.81 33.10 -6.78
C LYS A 103 23.49 32.55 -8.16
N ARG A 104 23.31 31.23 -8.25
CA ARG A 104 22.66 30.63 -9.40
C ARG A 104 21.28 31.26 -9.45
N VAL A 105 21.09 32.16 -10.40
CA VAL A 105 19.80 32.77 -10.72
C VAL A 105 18.89 31.62 -11.10
N ILE A 106 18.16 31.11 -10.11
CA ILE A 106 16.94 30.36 -10.34
C ILE A 106 16.00 31.42 -10.89
N THR A 107 15.95 31.54 -12.21
CA THR A 107 14.89 32.26 -12.89
C THR A 107 13.59 31.59 -12.43
N THR A 108 12.94 32.22 -11.45
CA THR A 108 11.56 32.00 -11.10
C THR A 108 10.76 32.42 -12.33
N LYS A 109 10.56 31.46 -13.24
CA LYS A 109 9.57 31.58 -14.30
C LYS A 109 8.27 31.98 -13.61
N LYS A 110 7.84 33.21 -13.86
CA LYS A 110 6.51 33.72 -13.51
C LYS A 110 5.51 32.63 -13.90
N ASN A 111 4.78 32.14 -12.90
CA ASN A 111 3.55 31.38 -13.11
C ASN A 111 2.55 32.34 -13.76
N ASP A 112 2.62 32.48 -15.08
CA ASP A 112 1.51 33.01 -15.84
C ASP A 112 0.33 32.06 -15.58
N LYS A 113 -0.68 32.61 -14.91
CA LYS A 113 -1.99 32.00 -14.64
C LYS A 113 -2.80 31.80 -15.93
N GLY A 114 -2.15 31.49 -17.04
CA GLY A 114 -2.79 30.90 -18.21
C GLY A 114 -3.10 29.47 -17.85
N GLY A 115 -4.32 29.21 -17.35
CA GLY A 115 -4.83 27.89 -17.02
C GLY A 115 -4.72 26.97 -18.22
N LYS A 116 -3.56 26.32 -18.39
CA LYS A 116 -3.34 25.24 -19.33
C LYS A 116 -4.28 24.12 -18.90
N THR A 117 -5.48 24.11 -19.47
CA THR A 117 -6.38 22.98 -19.45
C THR A 117 -5.56 21.80 -19.93
N LEU A 118 -5.20 20.90 -19.01
CA LEU A 118 -4.48 19.67 -19.31
C LEU A 118 -5.18 19.04 -20.52
N PRO A 119 -4.46 18.73 -21.61
CA PRO A 119 -5.07 18.18 -22.81
C PRO A 119 -5.93 16.99 -22.39
N LYS A 120 -7.23 17.07 -22.70
CA LYS A 120 -8.20 16.02 -22.36
C LYS A 120 -7.68 14.74 -23.00
N LYS A 121 -7.15 13.83 -22.18
CA LYS A 121 -6.58 12.57 -22.66
C LYS A 121 -7.62 11.90 -23.56
N PRO A 122 -7.24 11.41 -24.77
CA PRO A 122 -8.18 10.78 -25.67
C PRO A 122 -8.91 9.68 -24.91
N ILE A 123 -10.24 9.76 -24.91
CA ILE A 123 -11.09 8.77 -24.27
C ILE A 123 -10.82 7.47 -25.02
N LEU A 124 -10.16 6.51 -24.37
CA LEU A 124 -9.87 5.20 -24.95
C LEU A 124 -11.17 4.63 -25.53
N ALA A 125 -11.25 4.52 -26.86
CA ALA A 125 -12.46 4.16 -27.61
C ALA A 125 -13.05 2.82 -27.14
N ASN A 126 -12.21 1.94 -26.58
CA ASN A 126 -12.62 0.64 -26.07
C ASN A 126 -12.88 0.73 -24.55
N LYS A 127 -14.06 1.22 -24.15
CA LYS A 127 -14.54 1.11 -22.77
C LYS A 127 -14.81 -0.37 -22.45
N VAL A 128 -14.27 -0.85 -21.33
CA VAL A 128 -14.46 -2.24 -20.90
C VAL A 128 -15.79 -2.27 -20.12
N PRO A 129 -16.72 -3.19 -20.45
CA PRO A 129 -18.00 -3.28 -19.76
C PRO A 129 -17.78 -3.58 -18.27
N LYS A 130 -18.69 -3.09 -17.42
CA LYS A 130 -18.60 -3.23 -15.96
C LYS A 130 -18.68 -4.70 -15.51
N SER A 131 -19.28 -5.58 -16.30
CA SER A 131 -19.36 -7.02 -16.06
C SER A 131 -17.99 -7.70 -16.05
N LEU A 132 -17.02 -7.16 -16.80
CA LEU A 132 -15.64 -7.66 -16.84
C LEU A 132 -14.77 -7.07 -15.73
N TYR A 133 -15.29 -6.24 -14.84
CA TYR A 133 -14.51 -5.76 -13.69
C TYR A 133 -14.49 -6.81 -12.58
N PRO A 134 -13.42 -6.86 -11.77
CA PRO A 134 -13.40 -7.75 -10.63
C PRO A 134 -14.55 -7.45 -9.68
N PRO A 135 -15.14 -8.49 -9.04
CA PRO A 135 -16.14 -8.32 -8.00
C PRO A 135 -15.70 -7.27 -6.96
N ARG A 136 -16.68 -6.45 -6.53
CA ARG A 136 -16.46 -5.46 -5.47
C ARG A 136 -16.27 -6.17 -4.14
N TYR A 137 -15.57 -5.53 -3.22
CA TYR A 137 -15.50 -5.99 -1.84
C TYR A 137 -16.89 -6.00 -1.21
N GLY A 138 -17.15 -7.00 -0.37
CA GLY A 138 -18.41 -7.10 0.39
C GLY A 138 -18.65 -5.88 1.28
N PRO A 139 -19.92 -5.56 1.60
CA PRO A 139 -20.28 -4.43 2.45
C PRO A 139 -19.74 -4.59 3.88
N GLY A 140 -19.54 -3.47 4.57
CA GLY A 140 -19.27 -3.47 6.02
C GLY A 140 -20.54 -3.75 6.83
N SER A 141 -20.40 -4.09 8.11
CA SER A 141 -21.52 -4.37 9.03
C SER A 141 -22.49 -3.19 9.11
N PHE A 142 -21.99 -1.98 9.35
CA PHE A 142 -22.82 -0.77 9.34
C PHE A 142 -23.47 -0.52 7.97
N SER A 143 -22.80 -0.85 6.86
CA SER A 143 -23.40 -0.69 5.52
C SER A 143 -24.58 -1.63 5.31
N LEU A 144 -24.51 -2.87 5.81
CA LEU A 144 -25.63 -3.82 5.79
C LEU A 144 -26.81 -3.29 6.60
N TYR A 145 -26.54 -2.86 7.84
CA TYR A 145 -27.56 -2.24 8.69
C TYR A 145 -28.19 -1.02 8.01
N TYR A 146 -27.38 -0.13 7.44
CA TYR A 146 -27.85 1.06 6.74
C TYR A 146 -28.70 0.74 5.50
N THR A 147 -28.37 -0.32 4.76
CA THR A 147 -29.18 -0.75 3.61
C THR A 147 -30.53 -1.34 4.02
N GLU A 148 -30.62 -1.96 5.20
CA GLU A 148 -31.86 -2.58 5.70
C GLU A 148 -32.77 -1.56 6.40
N THR A 149 -32.20 -0.65 7.19
CA THR A 149 -32.96 0.27 8.05
C THR A 149 -33.06 1.69 7.50
N GLY A 150 -32.28 2.03 6.46
CA GLY A 150 -32.19 3.38 5.95
C GLY A 150 -33.48 3.85 5.29
N ASN A 151 -34.17 4.82 5.89
CA ASN A 151 -35.37 5.43 5.33
C ASN A 151 -35.08 6.05 3.95
N PRO A 152 -35.73 5.61 2.85
CA PRO A 152 -35.45 6.11 1.50
C PRO A 152 -35.84 7.58 1.30
N ASN A 153 -36.77 8.12 2.09
CA ASN A 153 -37.41 9.43 1.88
C ASN A 153 -36.58 10.61 2.38
N LEU A 154 -35.57 10.37 3.23
CA LEU A 154 -34.72 11.43 3.76
C LEU A 154 -33.53 11.72 2.82
N PRO A 155 -32.96 12.94 2.84
CA PRO A 155 -31.71 13.23 2.14
C PRO A 155 -30.57 12.29 2.60
N THR A 156 -29.71 11.83 1.68
CA THR A 156 -28.67 10.82 1.96
C THR A 156 -27.81 11.14 3.18
N VAL A 157 -27.40 12.40 3.35
CA VAL A 157 -26.58 12.81 4.50
C VAL A 157 -27.34 12.65 5.81
N LYS A 158 -28.60 13.10 5.87
CA LYS A 158 -29.46 12.97 7.05
C LYS A 158 -29.76 11.50 7.37
N ARG A 159 -29.97 10.66 6.35
CA ARG A 159 -30.15 9.21 6.49
C ARG A 159 -28.95 8.54 7.16
N VAL A 160 -27.75 8.82 6.67
CA VAL A 160 -26.52 8.21 7.19
C VAL A 160 -26.29 8.65 8.63
N LEU A 161 -26.51 9.93 8.96
CA LEU A 161 -26.38 10.44 10.32
C LEU A 161 -27.39 9.81 11.29
N ALA A 162 -28.67 9.70 10.88
CA ALA A 162 -29.71 9.06 11.67
C ALA A 162 -29.39 7.57 11.93
N ALA A 163 -29.06 6.82 10.87
CA ALA A 163 -28.68 5.41 11.01
C ALA A 163 -27.42 5.23 11.87
N ALA A 164 -26.44 6.14 11.77
CA ALA A 164 -25.24 6.09 12.61
C ALA A 164 -25.54 6.36 14.09
N ALA A 165 -26.50 7.24 14.39
CA ALA A 165 -26.94 7.48 15.77
C ALA A 165 -27.59 6.22 16.36
N VAL A 166 -28.53 5.59 15.64
CA VAL A 166 -29.18 4.35 16.07
C VAL A 166 -28.18 3.20 16.18
N TRP A 167 -27.28 3.05 15.21
CA TRP A 167 -26.23 2.03 15.25
C TRP A 167 -25.33 2.14 16.49
N ARG A 168 -25.01 3.35 16.96
CA ARG A 168 -24.21 3.52 18.18
C ARG A 168 -24.97 3.05 19.43
N GLN A 169 -26.28 3.27 19.47
CA GLN A 169 -27.17 2.89 20.57
C GLN A 169 -27.55 1.40 20.56
N LEU A 170 -27.40 0.72 19.41
CA LEU A 170 -27.69 -0.71 19.28
C LEU A 170 -26.86 -1.55 20.28
N PRO A 171 -27.44 -2.54 20.98
CA PRO A 171 -26.67 -3.43 21.82
C PRO A 171 -25.64 -4.22 21.02
N GLU A 172 -24.54 -4.60 21.67
CA GLU A 172 -23.44 -5.29 21.00
C GLU A 172 -23.85 -6.68 20.47
N SER A 173 -24.82 -7.33 21.13
CA SER A 173 -25.40 -8.59 20.67
C SER A 173 -26.04 -8.49 19.29
N GLU A 174 -26.75 -7.40 19.00
CA GLU A 174 -27.35 -7.18 17.68
C GLU A 174 -26.30 -6.76 16.64
N LYS A 175 -25.33 -5.93 17.03
CA LYS A 175 -24.21 -5.56 16.15
C LYS A 175 -23.42 -6.79 15.71
N GLN A 176 -23.27 -7.78 16.60
CA GLN A 176 -22.54 -9.01 16.33
C GLN A 176 -23.12 -9.78 15.14
N VAL A 177 -24.45 -9.87 15.01
CA VAL A 177 -25.13 -10.52 13.88
C VAL A 177 -24.72 -9.86 12.55
N TYR A 178 -24.69 -8.53 12.52
CA TYR A 178 -24.26 -7.77 11.34
C TYR A 178 -22.77 -7.91 11.04
N ILE A 179 -21.93 -8.01 12.08
CA ILE A 179 -20.49 -8.24 11.94
C ILE A 179 -20.26 -9.59 11.28
N GLU A 180 -20.87 -10.65 11.79
CA GLU A 180 -20.78 -12.02 11.27
C GLU A 180 -21.25 -12.10 9.82
N ARG A 181 -22.44 -11.55 9.52
CA ARG A 181 -22.95 -11.49 8.14
C ARG A 181 -22.03 -10.71 7.20
N SER A 182 -21.46 -9.59 7.66
CA SER A 182 -20.50 -8.83 6.85
C SER A 182 -19.21 -9.60 6.58
N ASN A 183 -18.75 -10.38 7.57
CA ASN A 183 -17.55 -11.20 7.45
C ASN A 183 -17.78 -12.33 6.45
N GLU A 184 -18.96 -12.98 6.49
CA GLU A 184 -19.33 -14.00 5.51
C GLU A 184 -19.37 -13.43 4.08
N LEU A 185 -20.03 -12.30 3.87
CA LEU A 185 -20.04 -11.65 2.55
C LEU A 185 -18.64 -11.22 2.08
N LYS A 186 -17.75 -10.79 2.99
CA LYS A 186 -16.35 -10.51 2.65
C LYS A 186 -15.59 -11.78 2.27
N ARG A 187 -15.85 -12.93 2.91
CA ARG A 187 -15.27 -14.23 2.54
C ARG A 187 -15.72 -14.63 1.15
N GLN A 188 -17.03 -14.59 0.88
CA GLN A 188 -17.60 -14.91 -0.43
C GLN A 188 -17.06 -13.99 -1.53
N ALA A 189 -17.01 -12.68 -1.29
CA ALA A 189 -16.46 -11.71 -2.24
C ALA A 189 -14.97 -11.94 -2.52
N ARG A 190 -14.20 -12.44 -1.55
CA ARG A 190 -12.80 -12.81 -1.75
C ARG A 190 -12.68 -14.02 -2.67
N ILE A 191 -13.42 -15.09 -2.38
CA ILE A 191 -13.45 -16.32 -3.20
C ILE A 191 -13.87 -15.98 -4.64
N ALA A 192 -14.95 -15.20 -4.81
CA ALA A 192 -15.42 -14.78 -6.13
C ALA A 192 -14.38 -13.95 -6.90
N ARG A 193 -13.63 -13.11 -6.17
CA ARG A 193 -12.55 -12.31 -6.77
C ARG A 193 -11.35 -13.16 -7.17
N ASP A 194 -10.98 -14.15 -6.35
CA ASP A 194 -9.87 -15.06 -6.65
C ASP A 194 -10.22 -15.91 -7.89
N LYS A 195 -11.43 -16.50 -7.93
CA LYS A 195 -11.96 -17.18 -9.13
C LYS A 195 -11.97 -16.29 -10.37
N TRP A 196 -12.40 -15.04 -10.22
CA TRP A 196 -12.36 -14.07 -11.33
C TRP A 196 -10.93 -13.86 -11.86
N PHE A 197 -9.91 -13.84 -11.00
CA PHE A 197 -8.52 -13.73 -11.46
C PHE A 197 -8.01 -14.97 -12.17
N GLU A 198 -8.45 -16.16 -11.75
CA GLU A 198 -8.10 -17.44 -12.40
C GLU A 198 -8.76 -17.57 -13.79
N GLU A 199 -10.02 -17.13 -13.92
CA GLU A 199 -10.79 -17.26 -15.16
C GLU A 199 -10.53 -16.14 -16.17
N THR A 200 -10.15 -14.94 -15.72
CA THR A 200 -10.06 -13.76 -16.60
C THR A 200 -8.80 -13.75 -17.46
N ASP A 201 -8.97 -13.57 -18.77
CA ASP A 201 -7.87 -13.37 -19.71
C ASP A 201 -6.97 -12.18 -19.31
N PRO A 202 -5.63 -12.37 -19.21
CA PRO A 202 -4.67 -11.31 -18.97
C PRO A 202 -4.79 -10.09 -19.91
N ALA A 203 -5.29 -10.24 -21.15
CA ALA A 203 -5.54 -9.13 -22.06
C ALA A 203 -6.64 -8.18 -21.54
N ILE A 204 -7.70 -8.71 -20.94
CA ILE A 204 -8.79 -7.93 -20.35
C ILE A 204 -8.24 -7.13 -19.16
N LEU A 205 -7.44 -7.75 -18.29
CA LEU A 205 -6.82 -7.08 -17.16
C LEU A 205 -5.90 -5.93 -17.61
N ARG A 206 -5.12 -6.11 -18.68
CA ARG A 206 -4.30 -5.04 -19.29
C ARG A 206 -5.17 -3.86 -19.76
N ARG A 207 -6.29 -4.12 -20.43
CA ARG A 207 -7.24 -3.09 -20.88
C ARG A 207 -7.87 -2.32 -19.71
N ILE A 208 -8.32 -3.02 -18.66
CA ILE A 208 -8.86 -2.40 -17.44
C ILE A 208 -7.80 -1.50 -16.80
N ASN A 209 -6.57 -1.98 -16.70
CA ASN A 209 -5.47 -1.24 -16.10
C ASN A 209 -5.04 -0.02 -16.91
N ALA A 210 -5.07 -0.08 -18.24
CA ALA A 210 -4.87 1.08 -19.11
C ALA A 210 -5.93 2.16 -18.87
N GLN A 211 -7.21 1.77 -18.75
CA GLN A 211 -8.30 2.70 -18.40
C GLN A 211 -8.14 3.30 -17.01
N ARG A 212 -7.72 2.51 -16.02
CA ARG A 212 -7.46 3.01 -14.66
C ARG A 212 -6.29 3.99 -14.65
N LYS A 213 -5.20 3.70 -15.37
CA LYS A 213 -4.06 4.62 -15.54
C LYS A 213 -4.48 5.92 -16.21
N ALA A 214 -5.32 5.89 -17.24
CA ALA A 214 -5.85 7.09 -17.88
C ALA A 214 -6.61 7.99 -16.88
N LYS A 215 -7.35 7.36 -15.95
CA LYS A 215 -8.09 8.00 -14.85
C LYS A 215 -7.25 8.27 -13.59
N ASN A 216 -5.92 8.13 -13.63
CA ASN A 216 -5.01 8.28 -12.48
C ASN A 216 -5.37 7.37 -11.28
N LYS A 217 -5.99 6.20 -11.52
CA LYS A 217 -6.31 5.21 -10.50
C LYS A 217 -5.21 4.14 -10.42
N LYS A 218 -4.96 3.61 -9.22
CA LYS A 218 -4.01 2.50 -9.00
C LYS A 218 -4.38 1.28 -9.84
N ARG A 219 -3.37 0.59 -10.37
CA ARG A 219 -3.49 -0.65 -11.14
C ARG A 219 -4.12 -1.76 -10.29
N ILE A 220 -4.86 -2.67 -10.93
CA ILE A 220 -5.35 -3.91 -10.32
C ILE A 220 -4.28 -4.97 -10.53
N HIS A 221 -3.82 -5.57 -9.44
CA HIS A 221 -2.84 -6.64 -9.42
C HIS A 221 -3.52 -7.93 -8.95
N ASN A 222 -3.17 -9.06 -9.54
CA ASN A 222 -3.52 -10.37 -8.98
C ASN A 222 -2.64 -10.60 -7.74
N ARG A 223 -3.26 -10.88 -6.60
CA ARG A 223 -2.53 -11.06 -5.32
C ARG A 223 -2.24 -12.54 -5.04
N SER A 224 -2.95 -13.48 -5.69
CA SER A 224 -2.81 -14.91 -5.38
C SER A 224 -1.46 -15.50 -5.83
N GLU A 225 -0.87 -14.94 -6.89
CA GLU A 225 0.34 -15.49 -7.52
C GLU A 225 1.63 -14.72 -7.24
N GLU A 226 1.57 -13.59 -6.53
CA GLU A 226 2.80 -12.95 -6.08
C GLU A 226 3.39 -13.81 -4.97
N ARG A 227 4.09 -14.89 -5.36
CA ARG A 227 5.12 -15.55 -4.55
C ARG A 227 5.92 -14.41 -3.98
N LYS A 228 5.76 -14.18 -2.67
CA LYS A 228 6.49 -13.12 -1.97
C LYS A 228 7.94 -13.33 -2.38
N ARG A 229 8.55 -12.29 -2.97
CA ARG A 229 9.95 -12.39 -3.39
C ARG A 229 10.73 -12.91 -2.19
N PRO A 230 11.62 -13.90 -2.38
CA PRO A 230 12.43 -14.37 -1.27
C PRO A 230 13.07 -13.16 -0.59
N LEU A 231 13.02 -13.15 0.73
CA LEU A 231 13.61 -12.07 1.49
C LEU A 231 15.10 -12.04 1.17
N ASN A 232 15.63 -10.85 0.87
CA ASN A 232 17.07 -10.67 0.74
C ASN A 232 17.73 -11.08 2.08
N PRO A 233 18.92 -11.73 2.08
CA PRO A 233 19.71 -12.01 3.28
C PRO A 233 19.70 -10.91 4.34
N TYR A 234 19.87 -9.65 3.93
CA TYR A 234 19.81 -8.49 4.83
C TYR A 234 18.48 -8.36 5.57
N LEU A 235 17.35 -8.65 4.88
CA LEU A 235 16.03 -8.58 5.47
C LEU A 235 15.79 -9.73 6.46
N LEU A 236 16.31 -10.93 6.17
CA LEU A 236 16.28 -12.08 7.09
C LEU A 236 17.06 -11.77 8.36
N PHE A 237 18.30 -11.31 8.21
CA PHE A 237 19.11 -10.82 9.33
C PHE A 237 18.40 -9.70 10.10
N SER A 238 17.83 -8.70 9.41
CA SER A 238 17.13 -7.60 10.08
C SER A 238 15.93 -8.07 10.91
N ALA A 239 15.29 -9.17 10.51
CA ALA A 239 14.17 -9.76 11.25
C ALA A 239 14.68 -10.50 12.49
N GLN A 240 15.73 -11.30 12.34
CA GLN A 240 16.39 -12.00 13.44
C GLN A 240 16.97 -11.02 14.47
N TYR A 241 17.74 -10.03 14.02
CA TYR A 241 18.34 -9.01 14.90
C TYR A 241 17.30 -8.24 15.71
N ARG A 242 16.12 -7.95 15.12
CA ARG A 242 15.01 -7.31 15.84
C ARG A 242 14.29 -8.23 16.82
N ALA A 243 14.32 -9.54 16.61
CA ALA A 243 13.79 -10.51 17.56
C ALA A 243 14.74 -10.69 18.75
N GLU A 244 16.06 -10.70 18.51
CA GLU A 244 17.10 -10.83 19.52
C GLU A 244 17.28 -9.57 20.37
N ASN A 245 16.95 -8.40 19.82
CA ASN A 245 17.11 -7.11 20.50
C ASN A 245 15.77 -6.36 20.65
N PRO A 246 14.85 -6.81 21.55
CA PRO A 246 13.56 -6.14 21.74
C PRO A 246 13.67 -4.67 22.17
N SER A 247 14.78 -4.26 22.80
CA SER A 247 15.03 -2.87 23.20
C SER A 247 15.06 -1.89 22.02
N ILE A 248 15.27 -2.39 20.80
CA ILE A 248 15.28 -1.60 19.57
C ILE A 248 13.89 -1.02 19.25
N TYR A 249 12.80 -1.64 19.70
CA TYR A 249 11.45 -1.13 19.47
C TYR A 249 11.15 0.18 20.21
N ALA A 250 11.96 0.55 21.22
CA ALA A 250 11.86 1.84 21.88
C ALA A 250 12.47 2.99 21.04
N LYS A 251 13.29 2.67 20.02
CA LYS A 251 13.96 3.66 19.16
C LYS A 251 13.08 4.04 17.97
N SER A 252 13.40 5.18 17.35
CA SER A 252 12.73 5.58 16.10
C SER A 252 13.10 4.62 14.96
N PHE A 253 12.19 4.39 14.01
CA PHE A 253 12.43 3.50 12.86
C PHE A 253 13.74 3.80 12.10
N ASN A 254 14.13 5.08 12.03
CA ASN A 254 15.38 5.49 11.39
C ASN A 254 16.63 5.08 12.17
N GLU A 255 16.59 5.09 13.50
CA GLU A 255 17.69 4.63 14.36
C GLU A 255 17.80 3.10 14.31
N VAL A 256 16.67 2.40 14.36
CA VAL A 256 16.62 0.94 14.13
C VAL A 256 17.32 0.56 12.83
N GLY A 257 17.01 1.28 11.73
CA GLY A 257 17.64 1.03 10.44
C GLY A 257 19.15 1.29 10.42
N LYS A 258 19.64 2.26 11.20
CA LYS A 258 21.09 2.52 11.35
C LYS A 258 21.78 1.43 12.15
N ASP A 259 21.19 1.03 13.27
CA ASP A 259 21.74 0.01 14.16
C ASP A 259 21.82 -1.34 13.46
N VAL A 260 20.72 -1.78 12.82
CA VAL A 260 20.69 -2.99 11.99
C VAL A 260 21.71 -2.91 10.85
N GLY A 261 21.80 -1.75 10.19
CA GLY A 261 22.75 -1.54 9.10
C GLY A 261 24.22 -1.57 9.56
N ALA A 262 24.51 -1.09 10.77
CA ALA A 262 25.83 -1.16 11.37
C ALA A 262 26.17 -2.60 11.79
N ALA A 263 25.24 -3.30 12.45
CA ALA A 263 25.39 -4.70 12.83
C ALA A 263 25.62 -5.61 11.61
N TRP A 264 24.85 -5.40 10.52
CA TRP A 264 25.04 -6.14 9.27
C TRP A 264 26.41 -5.94 8.64
N LYS A 265 26.93 -4.70 8.68
CA LYS A 265 28.27 -4.40 8.16
C LYS A 265 29.39 -4.96 9.04
N ALA A 266 29.13 -5.11 10.33
CA ALA A 266 30.07 -5.71 11.28
C ALA A 266 30.12 -7.24 11.16
N LEU A 267 29.14 -7.88 10.50
CA LEU A 267 29.20 -9.31 10.21
C LEU A 267 30.32 -9.64 9.22
N ASP A 268 30.99 -10.75 9.49
CA ASP A 268 31.96 -11.33 8.56
C ASP A 268 31.28 -11.76 7.25
N ALA A 269 32.04 -11.78 6.15
CA ALA A 269 31.51 -12.05 4.81
C ALA A 269 30.83 -13.43 4.74
N LEU A 270 31.42 -14.45 5.37
CA LEU A 270 30.87 -15.81 5.41
C LEU A 270 29.50 -15.86 6.11
N LYS A 271 29.34 -15.11 7.21
CA LYS A 271 28.06 -15.04 7.93
C LYS A 271 26.99 -14.29 7.15
N ARG A 272 27.37 -13.37 6.27
CA ARG A 272 26.43 -12.64 5.39
C ARG A 272 25.88 -13.51 4.25
N GLU A 273 26.64 -14.50 3.80
CA GLU A 273 26.21 -15.44 2.75
C GLU A 273 25.35 -16.59 3.29
N ALA A 274 25.49 -16.92 4.57
CA ALA A 274 24.68 -17.93 5.25
C ALA A 274 23.28 -17.45 5.69
N CYS A 275 23.05 -16.12 5.69
CA CYS A 275 21.76 -15.50 6.02
C CYS A 275 20.85 -15.38 4.78
#